data_AF-A0A9D4Q9C8-F1
#
_entry.id   AF-A0A9D4Q9C8-F1
#
_cell.length_a   1.000
_cell.length_b   1.000
_cell.length_c   1.000
_cell.angle_alpha   90.00
_cell.angle_beta   90.00
_cell.angle_gamma   90.00
#
_symmetry.space_group_name_H-M   'P 1'
#
loop_
_entity.id
_entity.type
_entity.pdbx_description
1 polymer ?
#
loop_
_entity_poly.entity_id
_entity_poly.type
_entity_poly.pdbx_seq_one_letter_code
_entity_poly.pdbx_strand_id
1 'polypeptide(L)'
;MAEWRPSSAFLQELGFPEGSTKCIDIASGLVLFCNRSATRRCDLMDRVPDVNKVLWCLGLQIRDDPRDELGEASVAVIRRLSRKFLGAVLESDAGLTALAVLLFLFVEHRCIVAVEMLDVVAKNRAVLFSLGKIGTLKRLRIVADPDEWSQGVDGLVAFLQSVVVTGGAQLRFISGDYNPDYRKSLLHNLLGHNECKLTALDLIGLTTTANRAKTLLSALEKNNSVTELAVASLVFGPNRRERSVQFVTYLRRKKATLRKLWFDASGVNEGESLDLMRTLVQAICEMPSLEELKAY
;
A
#
# COMPACT_ATOMS: atom_id res chain seq x y z
N MET A 1 11.96 -0.40 37.01
CA MET A 1 11.69 -0.39 35.56
C MET A 1 12.22 0.91 35.02
N ALA A 2 13.15 0.87 34.07
CA ALA A 2 13.71 2.08 33.48
C ALA A 2 12.77 2.57 32.37
N GLU A 3 12.34 3.83 32.44
CA GLU A 3 11.70 4.51 31.32
C GLU A 3 12.67 4.57 30.15
N TRP A 4 12.28 4.03 29.01
CA TRP A 4 13.10 4.12 27.80
C TRP A 4 12.82 5.45 27.09
N ARG A 5 13.88 6.15 26.72
CA ARG A 5 13.85 7.34 25.87
C ARG A 5 14.64 7.03 24.60
N PRO A 6 14.12 7.30 23.39
CA PRO A 6 14.92 7.20 22.18
C PRO A 6 16.18 8.05 22.34
N SER A 7 17.34 7.49 21.98
CA SER A 7 18.57 8.28 22.00
C SER A 7 18.44 9.43 21.01
N SER A 8 19.02 10.58 21.33
CA SER A 8 19.09 11.71 20.40
C SER A 8 19.71 11.30 19.07
N ALA A 9 20.69 10.39 19.10
CA ALA A 9 21.33 9.82 17.92
C ALA A 9 20.33 9.05 17.03
N PHE A 10 19.45 8.22 17.60
CA PHE A 10 18.44 7.48 16.83
C PHE A 10 17.41 8.43 16.17
N LEU A 11 16.99 9.48 16.89
CA LEU A 11 16.09 10.50 16.34
C LEU A 11 16.77 11.33 15.23
N GLN A 12 18.05 11.63 15.39
CA GLN A 12 18.85 12.30 14.34
C GLN A 12 19.03 11.41 13.10
N GLU A 13 19.28 10.11 13.26
CA GLU A 13 19.34 9.15 12.15
C GLU A 13 18.02 9.08 11.36
N LEU A 14 16.89 9.29 12.05
CA LEU A 14 15.56 9.38 11.44
C LEU A 14 15.23 10.77 10.88
N GLY A 15 16.15 11.73 10.97
CA GLY A 15 16.01 13.07 10.41
C GLY A 15 15.21 14.06 11.26
N PHE A 16 14.99 13.78 12.56
CA PHE A 16 14.36 14.74 13.46
C PHE A 16 15.34 15.85 13.88
N PRO A 17 14.88 17.12 14.00
CA PRO A 17 15.73 18.22 14.43
C PRO A 17 16.23 18.05 15.87
N GLU A 18 17.41 18.60 16.16
CA GLU A 18 17.96 18.63 17.52
C GLU A 18 16.99 19.34 18.48
N GLY A 19 16.64 18.68 19.59
CA GLY A 19 15.65 19.17 20.55
C GLY A 19 14.25 18.56 20.45
N SER A 20 14.00 17.66 19.49
CA SER A 20 12.73 16.93 19.33
C SER A 20 12.38 15.99 20.50
N THR A 21 13.30 15.84 21.48
CA THR A 21 13.10 15.01 22.68
C THR A 21 11.94 15.48 23.56
N LYS A 22 11.54 16.76 23.48
CA LYS A 22 10.38 17.30 24.21
C LYS A 22 9.02 16.77 23.73
N CYS A 23 8.88 16.39 22.45
CA CYS A 23 7.62 15.82 21.94
C CYS A 23 7.34 14.42 22.51
N ILE A 24 8.38 13.71 22.94
CA ILE A 24 8.28 12.35 23.49
C ILE A 24 7.79 12.35 24.94
N ASP A 25 7.76 13.52 25.63
CA ASP A 25 7.21 13.61 26.98
C ASP A 25 5.69 13.34 27.04
N ILE A 26 4.95 13.41 25.92
CA ILE A 26 3.54 12.96 25.85
C ILE A 26 3.44 11.42 25.75
N ALA A 27 4.50 10.77 25.25
CA ALA A 27 4.67 9.32 25.24
C ALA A 27 5.45 8.80 26.46
N SER A 28 5.82 9.64 27.42
CA SER A 28 6.68 9.29 28.57
C SER A 28 6.12 8.19 29.48
N GLY A 29 4.81 7.92 29.43
CA GLY A 29 4.17 6.77 30.10
C GLY A 29 3.95 5.53 29.21
N LEU A 30 4.12 5.67 27.89
CA LEU A 30 3.95 4.58 26.91
C LEU A 30 5.27 3.83 26.76
N VAL A 31 5.56 2.97 27.74
CA VAL A 31 6.61 1.97 27.61
C VAL A 31 6.11 0.88 26.67
N LEU A 32 6.51 0.97 25.40
CA LEU A 32 6.20 0.01 24.37
C LEU A 32 7.44 -0.88 24.19
N PHE A 33 7.33 -2.18 24.47
CA PHE A 33 8.35 -3.16 24.10
C PHE A 33 7.68 -4.38 23.51
N CYS A 34 8.35 -4.98 22.52
CA CYS A 34 7.85 -6.21 21.93
C CYS A 34 8.30 -7.41 22.75
N ASN A 35 7.40 -7.94 23.56
CA ASN A 35 7.59 -9.18 24.31
C ASN A 35 6.85 -10.38 23.68
N ARG A 36 6.50 -10.29 22.39
CA ARG A 36 5.89 -11.39 21.63
C ARG A 36 6.78 -12.63 21.71
N SER A 37 6.15 -13.77 21.99
CA SER A 37 6.78 -15.09 21.85
C SER A 37 5.85 -16.02 21.06
N ALA A 38 6.26 -17.26 20.83
CA ALA A 38 5.41 -18.27 20.18
C ALA A 38 4.13 -18.60 20.97
N THR A 39 4.12 -18.32 22.28
CA THR A 39 3.02 -18.69 23.20
C THR A 39 2.38 -17.49 23.90
N ARG A 40 2.88 -16.27 23.63
CA ARG A 40 2.46 -15.07 24.34
C ARG A 40 2.20 -13.92 23.36
N ARG A 41 0.99 -13.36 23.44
CA ARG A 41 0.60 -12.12 22.75
C ARG A 41 1.41 -10.94 23.28
N CYS A 42 1.72 -9.98 22.40
CA CYS A 42 2.47 -8.80 22.80
C CYS A 42 1.64 -7.88 23.71
N ASP A 43 2.27 -7.33 24.76
CA ASP A 43 1.64 -6.35 25.69
C ASP A 43 1.22 -5.05 24.97
N LEU A 44 1.74 -4.79 23.76
CA LEU A 44 1.23 -3.74 22.87
C LEU A 44 -0.29 -3.81 22.74
N MET A 45 -0.86 -5.02 22.71
CA MET A 45 -2.27 -5.24 22.47
C MET A 45 -3.16 -4.73 23.59
N ASP A 46 -2.66 -4.74 24.83
CA ASP A 46 -3.34 -4.14 25.98
C ASP A 46 -3.25 -2.61 25.97
N ARG A 47 -2.32 -2.05 25.20
CA ARG A 47 -2.08 -0.61 25.02
C ARG A 47 -2.65 -0.04 23.73
N VAL A 48 -3.26 -0.87 22.87
CA VAL A 48 -3.83 -0.44 21.58
C VAL A 48 -4.74 0.79 21.71
N PRO A 49 -5.65 0.89 22.70
CA PRO A 49 -6.49 2.08 22.83
C PRO A 49 -5.69 3.38 23.01
N ASP A 50 -4.60 3.35 23.77
CA ASP A 50 -3.78 4.53 24.04
C ASP A 50 -2.88 4.87 22.84
N VAL A 51 -2.27 3.86 22.22
CA VAL A 51 -1.48 4.03 21.00
C VAL A 51 -2.34 4.56 19.85
N ASN A 52 -3.58 4.08 19.74
CA ASN A 52 -4.50 4.54 18.71
C ASN A 52 -4.90 6.00 18.86
N LYS A 53 -5.06 6.52 20.09
CA LYS A 53 -5.32 7.97 20.31
C LYS A 53 -4.24 8.83 19.65
N VAL A 54 -2.98 8.38 19.70
CA VAL A 54 -1.86 9.08 19.08
C VAL A 54 -1.83 8.86 17.56
N LEU A 55 -1.95 7.62 17.10
CA LEU A 55 -1.89 7.29 15.67
C LEU A 55 -3.06 7.87 14.84
N TRP A 56 -4.18 8.18 15.49
CA TRP A 56 -5.32 8.84 14.83
C TRP A 56 -4.94 10.20 14.22
N CYS A 57 -3.92 10.89 14.74
CA CYS A 57 -3.37 12.10 14.12
C CYS A 57 -2.90 11.82 12.67
N LEU A 58 -2.34 10.64 12.42
CA LEU A 58 -1.91 10.20 11.09
C LEU A 58 -3.01 9.48 10.30
N GLY A 59 -4.23 9.36 10.85
CA GLY A 59 -5.31 8.59 10.25
C GLY A 59 -5.07 7.07 10.29
N LEU A 60 -4.21 6.60 11.20
CA LEU A 60 -3.81 5.20 11.36
C LEU A 60 -4.32 4.65 12.69
N GLN A 61 -4.45 3.33 12.79
CA GLN A 61 -4.62 2.64 14.06
C GLN A 61 -4.04 1.23 14.01
N ILE A 62 -3.75 0.69 15.18
CA ILE A 62 -3.44 -0.71 15.38
C ILE A 62 -4.75 -1.48 15.59
N ARG A 63 -4.85 -2.63 14.95
CA ARG A 63 -5.94 -3.60 15.11
C ARG A 63 -5.37 -5.01 15.18
N ASP A 64 -6.14 -5.92 15.74
CA ASP A 64 -5.91 -7.35 15.54
C ASP A 64 -5.94 -7.69 14.04
N ASP A 65 -5.01 -8.52 13.59
CA ASP A 65 -5.06 -9.10 12.25
C ASP A 65 -6.19 -10.14 12.21
N PRO A 66 -7.28 -9.91 11.44
CA PRO A 66 -8.43 -10.81 11.42
C PRO A 66 -8.12 -12.20 10.84
N ARG A 67 -6.92 -12.39 10.28
CA ARG A 67 -6.47 -13.65 9.68
C ARG A 67 -5.60 -14.48 10.62
N ASP A 68 -5.30 -14.01 11.82
CA ASP A 68 -4.36 -14.68 12.73
C ASP A 68 -4.99 -14.99 14.09
N GLU A 69 -4.83 -16.24 14.51
CA GLU A 69 -5.31 -16.74 15.81
C GLU A 69 -4.33 -16.40 16.95
N LEU A 70 -3.08 -16.04 16.63
CA LEU A 70 -2.01 -15.78 17.60
C LEU A 70 -1.91 -14.31 18.05
N GLY A 71 -2.86 -13.47 17.65
CA GLY A 71 -2.93 -12.06 18.07
C GLY A 71 -1.86 -11.18 17.42
N GLU A 72 -1.53 -11.43 16.15
CA GLU A 72 -0.73 -10.51 15.32
C GLU A 72 -1.40 -9.14 15.19
N ALA A 73 -0.57 -8.10 15.15
CA ALA A 73 -1.02 -6.72 15.02
C ALA A 73 -0.93 -6.26 13.56
N SER A 74 -1.93 -5.51 13.14
CA SER A 74 -1.95 -4.78 11.88
C SER A 74 -2.03 -3.28 12.14
N VAL A 75 -1.22 -2.49 11.45
CA VAL A 75 -1.44 -1.06 11.34
C VAL A 75 -2.35 -0.83 10.14
N ALA A 76 -3.43 -0.08 10.32
CA ALA A 76 -4.43 0.14 9.27
C ALA A 76 -4.90 1.59 9.20
N VAL A 77 -5.23 2.03 7.99
CA VAL A 77 -5.90 3.32 7.76
C VAL A 77 -7.32 3.27 8.36
N ILE A 78 -7.67 4.31 9.11
CA ILE A 78 -8.98 4.42 9.78
C ILE A 78 -9.90 5.39 9.07
N ARG A 79 -9.31 6.47 8.59
CA ARG A 79 -9.99 7.61 8.02
C ARG A 79 -9.05 8.26 7.04
N ARG A 80 -9.63 8.66 5.91
CA ARG A 80 -8.94 9.52 4.96
C ARG A 80 -8.87 10.91 5.56
N LEU A 81 -7.65 11.34 5.84
CA LEU A 81 -7.37 12.72 6.19
C LEU A 81 -6.95 13.44 4.91
N SER A 82 -7.42 14.66 4.73
CA SER A 82 -7.00 15.47 3.58
C SER A 82 -5.51 15.78 3.68
N ARG A 83 -4.80 15.91 2.56
CA ARG A 83 -3.37 16.26 2.57
C ARG A 83 -3.07 17.57 3.27
N LYS A 84 -3.91 18.59 3.10
CA LYS A 84 -3.75 19.88 3.82
C LYS A 84 -3.74 19.64 5.33
N PHE A 85 -4.62 18.76 5.80
CA PHE A 85 -4.66 18.37 7.20
C PHE A 85 -3.43 17.54 7.57
N LEU A 86 -3.06 16.52 6.80
CA LEU A 86 -1.90 15.67 7.11
C LEU A 86 -0.56 16.41 7.05
N GLY A 87 -0.38 17.34 6.11
CA GLY A 87 0.80 18.20 6.04
C GLY A 87 0.92 19.07 7.29
N ALA A 88 -0.17 19.76 7.66
CA ALA A 88 -0.21 20.55 8.89
C ALA A 88 -0.01 19.68 10.15
N VAL A 89 -0.55 18.45 10.15
CA VAL A 89 -0.35 17.51 11.26
C VAL A 89 1.11 17.09 11.35
N LEU A 90 1.75 16.71 10.24
CA LEU A 90 3.16 16.29 10.23
C LEU A 90 4.13 17.41 10.64
N GLU A 91 3.70 18.66 10.55
CA GLU A 91 4.43 19.84 11.05
C GLU A 91 4.09 20.18 12.51
N SER A 92 3.05 19.57 13.09
CA SER A 92 2.64 19.77 14.48
C SER A 92 3.35 18.81 15.43
N ASP A 93 3.54 19.22 16.69
CA ASP A 93 4.09 18.37 17.76
C ASP A 93 3.32 17.04 17.89
N ALA A 94 1.99 17.07 17.74
CA ALA A 94 1.15 15.88 17.80
C ALA A 94 1.44 14.90 16.67
N GLY A 95 1.61 15.39 15.43
CA GLY A 95 1.95 14.53 14.30
C GLY A 95 3.39 14.04 14.33
N LEU A 96 4.35 14.84 14.81
CA LEU A 96 5.72 14.40 15.06
C LEU A 96 5.76 13.30 16.13
N THR A 97 4.97 13.45 17.21
CA THR A 97 4.81 12.44 18.26
C THR A 97 4.22 11.16 17.67
N ALA A 98 3.15 11.27 16.88
CA ALA A 98 2.53 10.11 16.22
C ALA A 98 3.47 9.43 15.24
N LEU A 99 4.28 10.20 14.51
CA LEU A 99 5.30 9.67 13.62
C LEU A 99 6.39 8.93 14.41
N ALA A 100 6.89 9.50 15.51
CA ALA A 100 7.87 8.85 16.36
C ALA A 100 7.34 7.51 16.93
N VAL A 101 6.09 7.48 17.38
CA VAL A 101 5.42 6.25 17.82
C VAL A 101 5.33 5.24 16.67
N LEU A 102 4.96 5.66 15.47
CA LEU A 102 4.88 4.79 14.30
C LEU A 102 6.25 4.18 13.93
N LEU A 103 7.30 4.99 13.92
CA LEU A 103 8.67 4.54 13.63
C LEU A 103 9.15 3.55 14.68
N PHE A 104 8.87 3.82 15.95
CA PHE A 104 9.18 2.93 17.06
C PHE A 104 8.48 1.58 16.92
N LEU A 105 7.18 1.60 16.61
CA LEU A 105 6.40 0.39 16.34
C LEU A 105 7.05 -0.43 15.21
N PHE A 106 7.49 0.18 14.12
CA PHE A 106 8.12 -0.53 13.01
C PHE A 106 9.51 -1.09 13.34
N VAL A 107 10.28 -0.43 14.18
CA VAL A 107 11.63 -0.92 14.53
C VAL A 107 11.55 -2.01 15.61
N GLU A 108 10.73 -1.81 16.63
CA GLU A 108 10.76 -2.64 17.84
C GLU A 108 9.68 -3.73 17.86
N HIS A 109 8.56 -3.56 17.16
CA HIS A 109 7.43 -4.49 17.25
C HIS A 109 7.35 -5.52 16.12
N ARG A 110 7.94 -6.69 16.39
CA ARG A 110 7.84 -7.92 15.56
C ARG A 110 6.45 -8.57 15.56
N CYS A 111 5.50 -8.05 16.35
CA CYS A 111 4.10 -8.44 16.25
C CYS A 111 3.38 -7.76 15.08
N ILE A 112 3.98 -6.74 14.46
CA ILE A 112 3.42 -6.09 13.29
C ILE A 112 3.73 -6.94 12.06
N VAL A 113 2.66 -7.41 11.42
CA VAL A 113 2.74 -8.29 10.24
C VAL A 113 2.06 -7.71 9.02
N ALA A 114 1.21 -6.69 9.22
CA ALA A 114 0.51 -6.03 8.16
C ALA A 114 0.51 -4.52 8.41
N VAL A 115 0.77 -3.76 7.36
CA VAL A 115 0.72 -2.30 7.41
C VAL A 115 -0.09 -1.81 6.22
N GLU A 116 -1.17 -1.10 6.50
CA GLU A 116 -1.94 -0.31 5.55
C GLU A 116 -1.79 1.17 5.91
N MET A 117 -1.28 1.99 4.98
CA MET A 117 -1.05 3.41 5.22
C MET A 117 -1.36 4.27 3.99
N LEU A 118 -1.60 5.56 4.25
CA LEU A 118 -1.78 6.57 3.20
C LEU A 118 -0.42 6.90 2.54
N ASP A 119 -0.47 7.24 1.27
CA ASP A 119 0.69 7.59 0.46
C ASP A 119 1.54 8.73 1.04
N VAL A 120 0.90 9.76 1.59
CA VAL A 120 1.56 10.91 2.20
C VAL A 120 2.40 10.51 3.41
N VAL A 121 1.97 9.50 4.16
CA VAL A 121 2.77 8.90 5.25
C VAL A 121 3.90 8.05 4.65
N ALA A 122 3.60 7.26 3.63
CA ALA A 122 4.58 6.41 2.94
C ALA A 122 5.68 7.22 2.21
N LYS A 123 5.45 8.49 1.87
CA LYS A 123 6.48 9.37 1.27
C LYS A 123 7.55 9.80 2.27
N ASN A 124 7.30 9.67 3.58
CA ASN A 124 8.30 9.99 4.59
C ASN A 124 9.43 8.94 4.58
N ARG A 125 10.67 9.39 4.38
CA ARG A 125 11.84 8.50 4.26
C ARG A 125 12.10 7.68 5.52
N ALA A 126 11.88 8.25 6.70
CA ALA A 126 12.06 7.53 7.97
C ALA A 126 11.03 6.39 8.10
N VAL A 127 9.80 6.63 7.65
CA VAL A 127 8.74 5.60 7.61
C VAL A 127 9.15 4.46 6.69
N LEU A 128 9.59 4.75 5.47
CA LEU A 128 10.07 3.72 4.54
C LEU A 128 11.28 2.98 5.11
N PHE A 129 12.26 3.70 5.65
CA PHE A 129 13.44 3.09 6.24
C PHE A 129 13.08 2.13 7.39
N SER A 130 12.21 2.55 8.30
CA SER A 130 11.76 1.73 9.43
C SER A 130 10.88 0.55 9.01
N LEU A 131 10.00 0.71 8.01
CA LEU A 131 9.27 -0.41 7.42
C LEU A 131 10.22 -1.49 6.88
N GLY A 132 11.33 -1.09 6.27
CA GLY A 132 12.37 -2.00 5.78
C GLY A 132 13.08 -2.79 6.89
N LYS A 133 12.92 -2.40 8.16
CA LYS A 133 13.45 -3.11 9.33
C LYS A 133 12.46 -4.12 9.93
N ILE A 134 11.19 -4.09 9.53
CA ILE A 134 10.19 -5.05 10.02
C ILE A 134 10.43 -6.42 9.35
N GLY A 135 11.24 -7.27 9.98
CA GLY A 135 11.52 -8.62 9.47
C GLY A 135 10.29 -9.54 9.44
N THR A 136 9.22 -9.18 10.14
CA THR A 136 7.96 -9.94 10.21
C THR A 136 6.87 -9.41 9.29
N LEU A 137 7.14 -8.38 8.49
CA LEU A 137 6.14 -7.77 7.63
C LEU A 137 5.73 -8.76 6.54
N LYS A 138 4.51 -9.26 6.64
CA LYS A 138 3.90 -10.16 5.66
C LYS A 138 3.16 -9.37 4.60
N ARG A 139 2.55 -8.22 4.94
CA ARG A 139 1.70 -7.46 4.02
C ARG A 139 1.93 -5.97 4.16
N LEU A 140 2.19 -5.32 3.04
CA LEU A 140 2.20 -3.86 2.94
C LEU A 140 1.10 -3.44 1.97
N ARG A 141 0.20 -2.56 2.39
CA ARG A 141 -0.78 -1.91 1.55
C ARG A 141 -0.55 -0.42 1.58
N ILE A 142 -0.25 0.16 0.43
CA ILE A 142 -0.18 1.62 0.31
C ILE A 142 -1.43 2.08 -0.42
N VAL A 143 -2.08 3.03 0.22
CA VAL A 143 -3.37 3.56 -0.17
C VAL A 143 -3.12 4.91 -0.84
N ALA A 144 -3.24 4.91 -2.15
CA ALA A 144 -2.83 5.98 -3.04
C ALA A 144 -3.95 6.95 -3.40
N ASP A 145 -3.68 8.24 -3.28
CA ASP A 145 -4.44 9.30 -3.95
C ASP A 145 -3.79 9.61 -5.33
N PRO A 146 -4.44 9.27 -6.46
CA PRO A 146 -3.87 9.44 -7.80
C PRO A 146 -3.52 10.88 -8.18
N ASP A 147 -4.25 11.88 -7.64
CA ASP A 147 -4.05 13.29 -7.98
C ASP A 147 -2.75 13.82 -7.34
N GLU A 148 -2.30 13.19 -6.26
CA GLU A 148 -1.22 13.68 -5.41
C GLU A 148 -0.02 12.72 -5.31
N TRP A 149 -0.11 11.54 -5.92
CA TRP A 149 0.95 10.52 -6.01
C TRP A 149 2.13 10.95 -6.89
N SER A 150 2.37 12.24 -7.07
CA SER A 150 3.22 12.77 -8.12
C SER A 150 4.53 13.38 -7.58
N GLN A 151 4.57 13.69 -6.29
CA GLN A 151 5.75 14.23 -5.59
C GLN A 151 6.31 13.22 -4.57
N GLY A 152 7.63 13.02 -4.56
CA GLY A 152 8.33 12.19 -3.54
C GLY A 152 8.31 10.68 -3.76
N VAL A 153 7.87 10.23 -4.93
CA VAL A 153 7.59 8.82 -5.21
C VAL A 153 8.83 7.99 -5.54
N ASP A 154 9.92 8.62 -5.97
CA ASP A 154 11.16 7.93 -6.29
C ASP A 154 11.68 7.13 -5.08
N GLY A 155 11.56 7.71 -3.88
CA GLY A 155 11.90 7.03 -2.63
C GLY A 155 10.99 5.84 -2.33
N LEU A 156 9.69 5.97 -2.63
CA LEU A 156 8.73 4.88 -2.46
C LEU A 156 8.95 3.76 -3.50
N VAL A 157 9.27 4.08 -4.75
CA VAL A 157 9.59 3.08 -5.77
C VAL A 157 10.87 2.35 -5.42
N ALA A 158 11.93 3.08 -5.06
CA ALA A 158 13.19 2.48 -4.60
C ALA A 158 12.98 1.58 -3.37
N PHE A 159 12.09 2.00 -2.45
CA PHE A 159 11.69 1.16 -1.33
C PHE A 159 10.94 -0.09 -1.78
N LEU A 160 9.87 0.04 -2.59
CA LEU A 160 9.11 -1.12 -3.08
C LEU A 160 9.93 -2.07 -3.94
N GLN A 161 11.00 -1.58 -4.58
CA GLN A 161 11.99 -2.39 -5.29
C GLN A 161 12.96 -3.10 -4.34
N SER A 162 13.36 -2.48 -3.24
CA SER A 162 14.33 -3.04 -2.28
C SER A 162 13.71 -3.93 -1.21
N VAL A 163 12.41 -3.79 -0.93
CA VAL A 163 11.77 -4.54 0.15
C VAL A 163 11.47 -5.96 -0.28
N VAL A 164 12.18 -6.88 0.36
CA VAL A 164 11.92 -8.32 0.31
C VAL A 164 10.77 -8.63 1.29
N VAL A 165 9.52 -8.30 0.92
CA VAL A 165 8.36 -8.78 1.69
C VAL A 165 8.21 -10.26 1.41
N THR A 166 8.49 -11.12 2.40
CA THR A 166 8.32 -12.58 2.29
C THR A 166 6.86 -13.00 2.08
N GLY A 167 5.90 -12.11 2.37
CA GLY A 167 4.45 -12.32 2.20
C GLY A 167 3.74 -11.46 1.14
N GLY A 168 4.47 -10.71 0.31
CA GLY A 168 3.92 -9.93 -0.81
C GLY A 168 3.48 -8.49 -0.47
N ALA A 169 3.87 -7.55 -1.33
CA ALA A 169 3.38 -6.16 -1.27
C ALA A 169 2.07 -6.01 -2.06
N GLN A 170 1.19 -5.14 -1.58
CA GLN A 170 -0.07 -4.74 -2.21
C GLN A 170 -0.08 -3.22 -2.43
N LEU A 171 -0.56 -2.78 -3.60
CA LEU A 171 -0.71 -1.36 -3.92
C LEU A 171 -2.16 -1.11 -4.34
N ARG A 172 -2.83 -0.17 -3.68
CA ARG A 172 -4.25 0.13 -3.92
C ARG A 172 -4.46 1.60 -4.19
N PHE A 173 -5.11 1.91 -5.32
CA PHE A 173 -5.54 3.26 -5.65
C PHE A 173 -7.00 3.46 -5.23
N ILE A 174 -7.26 4.53 -4.47
CA ILE A 174 -8.57 4.76 -3.86
C ILE A 174 -9.61 5.22 -4.89
N SER A 175 -9.25 6.20 -5.72
CA SER A 175 -10.10 6.93 -6.67
C SER A 175 -9.36 8.21 -7.02
N GLY A 176 -9.27 8.59 -8.29
CA GLY A 176 -8.68 9.87 -8.70
C GLY A 176 -8.14 9.84 -10.12
N ASP A 177 -7.97 11.02 -10.70
CA ASP A 177 -7.45 11.17 -12.06
C ASP A 177 -5.93 11.02 -12.04
N TYR A 178 -5.45 9.90 -12.58
CA TYR A 178 -4.01 9.69 -12.68
C TYR A 178 -3.38 10.74 -13.60
N ASN A 179 -2.67 11.72 -12.99
CA ASN A 179 -1.93 12.76 -13.69
C ASN A 179 -0.41 12.48 -13.72
N PRO A 180 0.15 12.00 -14.84
CA PRO A 180 1.52 11.53 -14.97
C PRO A 180 2.51 12.56 -15.55
N ASP A 181 2.20 13.86 -15.58
CA ASP A 181 3.22 14.87 -15.93
C ASP A 181 4.41 14.86 -14.94
N TYR A 182 4.24 14.20 -13.80
CA TYR A 182 5.30 13.90 -12.88
C TYR A 182 6.01 12.61 -13.30
N ARG A 183 6.99 12.78 -14.21
CA ARG A 183 8.10 11.87 -14.58
C ARG A 183 7.70 10.42 -14.88
N LYS A 184 7.55 10.09 -16.16
CA LYS A 184 7.56 8.71 -16.73
C LYS A 184 6.90 7.67 -15.81
N SER A 185 5.56 7.57 -15.88
CA SER A 185 4.74 6.42 -15.48
C SER A 185 5.35 5.58 -14.35
N LEU A 186 5.19 6.04 -13.12
CA LEU A 186 5.72 5.36 -11.95
C LEU A 186 5.38 3.86 -11.89
N LEU A 187 4.13 3.51 -12.22
CA LEU A 187 3.71 2.12 -12.30
C LEU A 187 4.50 1.36 -13.38
N HIS A 188 4.86 2.01 -14.49
CA HIS A 188 5.76 1.40 -15.47
C HIS A 188 7.17 1.18 -14.90
N ASN A 189 7.71 2.10 -14.11
CA ASN A 189 9.03 1.91 -13.48
C ASN A 189 8.99 0.83 -12.39
N LEU A 190 7.92 0.79 -11.60
CA LEU A 190 7.72 -0.20 -10.56
C LEU A 190 7.50 -1.59 -11.14
N LEU A 191 6.58 -1.73 -12.10
CA LEU A 191 6.22 -3.01 -12.71
C LEU A 191 7.25 -3.51 -13.72
N GLY A 192 7.96 -2.59 -14.39
CA GLY A 192 9.00 -2.88 -15.37
C GLY A 192 10.33 -3.33 -14.76
N HIS A 193 10.48 -3.27 -13.43
CA HIS A 193 11.66 -3.78 -12.74
C HIS A 193 11.53 -5.30 -12.50
N ASN A 194 12.52 -6.08 -12.93
CA ASN A 194 12.51 -7.54 -12.82
C ASN A 194 12.42 -8.04 -11.37
N GLU A 195 12.86 -7.22 -10.41
CA GLU A 195 12.85 -7.55 -8.98
C GLU A 195 11.58 -7.12 -8.25
N CYS A 196 10.62 -6.49 -8.95
CA CYS A 196 9.36 -6.05 -8.34
C CYS A 196 8.67 -7.22 -7.60
N LYS A 197 8.43 -7.07 -6.29
CA LYS A 197 7.73 -8.07 -5.44
C LYS A 197 6.27 -7.73 -5.17
N LEU A 198 5.69 -6.83 -5.97
CA LEU A 198 4.29 -6.48 -5.86
C LEU A 198 3.43 -7.68 -6.27
N THR A 199 2.61 -8.17 -5.34
CA THR A 199 1.74 -9.34 -5.56
C THR A 199 0.29 -8.98 -5.83
N ALA A 200 -0.17 -7.85 -5.28
CA ALA A 200 -1.51 -7.35 -5.53
C ALA A 200 -1.50 -5.90 -6.02
N LEU A 201 -2.30 -5.62 -7.04
CA LEU A 201 -2.47 -4.29 -7.59
C LEU A 201 -3.97 -4.00 -7.79
N ASP A 202 -4.49 -2.98 -7.11
CA ASP A 202 -5.87 -2.54 -7.24
C ASP A 202 -5.93 -1.18 -7.95
N LEU A 203 -6.46 -1.19 -9.17
CA LEU A 203 -6.61 -0.08 -10.10
C LEU A 203 -8.09 0.31 -10.32
N ILE A 204 -9.03 -0.18 -9.52
CA ILE A 204 -10.48 0.09 -9.72
C ILE A 204 -10.77 1.59 -9.71
N GLY A 205 -10.17 2.33 -8.75
CA GLY A 205 -10.34 3.77 -8.65
C GLY A 205 -9.56 4.60 -9.68
N LEU A 206 -8.76 3.98 -10.55
CA LEU A 206 -7.82 4.72 -11.40
C LEU A 206 -8.46 5.11 -12.74
N THR A 207 -8.67 6.40 -12.96
CA THR A 207 -9.05 6.95 -14.27
C THR A 207 -7.80 7.43 -15.01
N THR A 208 -7.70 7.11 -16.32
CA THR A 208 -6.59 7.58 -17.16
C THR A 208 -6.93 7.64 -18.65
N THR A 209 -6.07 8.31 -19.43
CA THR A 209 -6.20 8.43 -20.89
C THR A 209 -5.87 7.13 -21.61
N ALA A 210 -6.27 7.00 -22.88
CA ALA A 210 -6.07 5.76 -23.65
C ALA A 210 -4.59 5.34 -23.72
N ASN A 211 -3.70 6.25 -24.10
CA ASN A 211 -2.26 5.96 -24.23
C ASN A 211 -1.63 5.54 -22.89
N ARG A 212 -2.11 6.10 -21.77
CA ARG A 212 -1.57 5.82 -20.44
C ARG A 212 -1.94 4.41 -19.96
N ALA A 213 -3.19 4.00 -20.17
CA ALA A 213 -3.61 2.63 -19.87
C ALA A 213 -2.85 1.61 -20.73
N LYS A 214 -2.55 1.92 -22.00
CA LYS A 214 -1.71 1.05 -22.84
C LYS A 214 -0.33 0.83 -22.24
N THR A 215 0.34 1.90 -21.82
CA THR A 215 1.66 1.82 -21.18
C THR A 215 1.61 1.00 -19.89
N LEU A 216 0.58 1.15 -19.08
CA LEU A 216 0.38 0.38 -17.85
C LEU A 216 0.14 -1.11 -18.13
N LEU A 217 -0.71 -1.44 -19.10
CA LEU A 217 -0.95 -2.82 -19.53
C LEU A 217 0.33 -3.46 -20.07
N SER A 218 1.11 -2.74 -20.87
CA SER A 218 2.42 -3.22 -21.36
C SER A 218 3.43 -3.45 -20.23
N ALA A 219 3.38 -2.66 -19.15
CA ALA A 219 4.21 -2.90 -17.97
C ALA A 219 3.74 -4.12 -17.18
N LEU A 220 2.42 -4.29 -17.02
CA LEU A 220 1.83 -5.48 -16.39
C LEU A 220 2.16 -6.77 -17.15
N GLU A 221 2.18 -6.73 -18.48
CA GLU A 221 2.58 -7.88 -19.31
C GLU A 221 4.00 -8.36 -19.00
N LYS A 222 4.92 -7.43 -18.68
CA LYS A 222 6.31 -7.74 -18.34
C LYS A 222 6.49 -8.17 -16.88
N ASN A 223 5.55 -7.82 -16.01
CA ASN A 223 5.61 -8.13 -14.59
C ASN A 223 5.14 -9.57 -14.30
N ASN A 224 5.92 -10.34 -13.55
CA ASN A 224 5.59 -11.73 -13.19
C ASN A 224 5.23 -11.92 -11.70
N SER A 225 5.23 -10.84 -10.91
CA SER A 225 4.97 -10.91 -9.47
C SER A 225 3.52 -10.64 -9.11
N VAL A 226 2.80 -9.83 -9.90
CA VAL A 226 1.38 -9.54 -9.67
C VAL A 226 0.55 -10.80 -9.94
N THR A 227 -0.06 -11.30 -8.89
CA THR A 227 -0.96 -12.47 -8.89
C THR A 227 -2.40 -12.09 -8.51
N GLU A 228 -2.62 -10.92 -7.93
CA GLU A 228 -3.94 -10.36 -7.64
C GLU A 228 -4.11 -9.01 -8.37
N LEU A 229 -5.14 -8.88 -9.20
CA LEU A 229 -5.37 -7.67 -9.99
C LEU A 229 -6.82 -7.21 -9.88
N ALA A 230 -7.03 -5.93 -9.59
CA ALA A 230 -8.34 -5.29 -9.68
C ALA A 230 -8.32 -4.17 -10.72
N VAL A 231 -9.28 -4.14 -11.66
CA VAL A 231 -9.36 -3.13 -12.73
C VAL A 231 -10.80 -2.69 -12.98
N ALA A 232 -11.05 -1.44 -13.36
CA ALA A 232 -12.39 -0.98 -13.72
C ALA A 232 -12.34 -0.06 -14.95
N SER A 233 -12.77 1.19 -14.76
CA SER A 233 -12.85 2.25 -15.78
C SER A 233 -11.56 2.47 -16.58
N LEU A 234 -10.39 2.20 -15.99
CA LEU A 234 -9.09 2.18 -16.66
C LEU A 234 -9.11 1.41 -17.99
N VAL A 235 -9.71 0.22 -17.93
CA VAL A 235 -9.84 -0.75 -19.03
C VAL A 235 -11.21 -0.62 -19.69
N PHE A 236 -12.29 -0.64 -18.89
CA PHE A 236 -13.66 -0.86 -19.34
C PHE A 236 -14.55 0.39 -19.30
N GLY A 237 -14.22 1.42 -20.08
CA GLY A 237 -15.00 2.65 -20.14
C GLY A 237 -15.48 3.02 -21.55
N PRO A 238 -16.18 4.16 -21.70
CA PRO A 238 -16.69 4.61 -23.00
C PRO A 238 -15.54 4.90 -23.97
N ASN A 239 -15.68 4.41 -25.21
CA ASN A 239 -14.68 4.51 -26.29
C ASN A 239 -13.31 3.88 -25.95
N ARG A 240 -13.28 2.79 -25.16
CA ARG A 240 -12.04 2.14 -24.69
C ARG A 240 -11.75 0.76 -25.30
N ARG A 241 -12.39 0.39 -26.41
CA ARG A 241 -12.29 -0.96 -27.05
C ARG A 241 -10.86 -1.47 -27.19
N GLU A 242 -9.94 -0.65 -27.68
CA GLU A 242 -8.53 -1.03 -27.86
C GLU A 242 -7.87 -1.47 -26.54
N ARG A 243 -8.20 -0.81 -25.43
CA ARG A 243 -7.65 -1.12 -24.09
C ARG A 243 -8.22 -2.40 -23.54
N SER A 244 -9.52 -2.62 -23.71
CA SER A 244 -10.15 -3.87 -23.34
C SER A 244 -9.56 -5.05 -24.12
N VAL A 245 -9.33 -4.88 -25.43
CA VAL A 245 -8.65 -5.90 -26.26
C VAL A 245 -7.22 -6.16 -25.78
N GLN A 246 -6.47 -5.11 -25.44
CA GLN A 246 -5.12 -5.27 -24.88
C GLN A 246 -5.14 -5.96 -23.51
N PHE A 247 -6.13 -5.65 -22.66
CA PHE A 247 -6.30 -6.31 -21.37
C PHE A 247 -6.62 -7.80 -21.52
N VAL A 248 -7.50 -8.16 -22.46
CA VAL A 248 -7.77 -9.56 -22.81
C VAL A 248 -6.51 -10.27 -23.30
N THR A 249 -5.68 -9.58 -24.10
CA THR A 249 -4.37 -10.11 -24.53
C THR A 249 -3.44 -10.35 -23.35
N TYR A 250 -3.40 -9.41 -22.40
CA TYR A 250 -2.67 -9.55 -21.14
C TYR A 250 -3.13 -10.78 -20.36
N LEU A 251 -4.45 -10.98 -20.18
CA LEU A 251 -5.00 -12.13 -19.45
C LEU A 251 -4.58 -13.46 -20.08
N ARG A 252 -4.67 -13.58 -21.41
CA ARG A 252 -4.21 -14.78 -22.14
C ARG A 252 -2.73 -15.08 -21.92
N ARG A 253 -1.89 -14.03 -21.81
CA ARG A 253 -0.46 -14.16 -21.54
C ARG A 253 -0.16 -14.49 -20.07
N LYS A 254 -0.97 -14.01 -19.12
CA LYS A 254 -0.81 -14.22 -17.67
C LYS A 254 -1.65 -15.35 -17.08
N LYS A 255 -2.27 -16.18 -17.93
CA LYS A 255 -3.11 -17.32 -17.54
C LYS A 255 -2.49 -18.28 -16.51
N ALA A 256 -1.16 -18.34 -16.44
CA ALA A 256 -0.43 -19.23 -15.54
C ALA A 256 -0.06 -18.61 -14.18
N THR A 257 -0.18 -17.29 -14.01
CA THR A 257 0.32 -16.59 -12.80
C THR A 257 -0.75 -15.80 -12.07
N LEU A 258 -1.78 -15.31 -12.75
CA LEU A 258 -2.82 -14.50 -12.11
C LEU A 258 -3.84 -15.39 -11.38
N ARG A 259 -3.91 -15.24 -10.06
CA ARG A 259 -4.74 -16.04 -9.14
C ARG A 259 -6.04 -15.37 -8.76
N LYS A 260 -6.05 -14.03 -8.66
CA LYS A 260 -7.26 -13.28 -8.33
C LYS A 260 -7.49 -12.17 -9.32
N LEU A 261 -8.70 -12.09 -9.83
CA LEU A 261 -9.13 -11.06 -10.75
C LEU A 261 -10.44 -10.44 -10.27
N TRP A 262 -10.39 -9.12 -10.07
CA TRP A 262 -11.57 -8.32 -9.83
C TRP A 262 -11.72 -7.32 -10.96
N PHE A 263 -12.91 -7.24 -11.54
CA PHE A 263 -13.15 -6.24 -12.56
C PHE A 263 -14.55 -5.64 -12.55
N ASP A 264 -14.66 -4.42 -13.02
CA ASP A 264 -15.92 -3.74 -13.27
C ASP A 264 -15.97 -3.40 -14.75
N ALA A 265 -16.95 -4.00 -15.45
CA ALA A 265 -17.19 -3.83 -16.88
C ALA A 265 -18.43 -2.97 -17.17
N SER A 266 -18.98 -2.27 -16.17
CA SER A 266 -20.17 -1.42 -16.30
C SER A 266 -20.02 -0.32 -17.36
N GLY A 267 -18.80 0.10 -17.68
CA GLY A 267 -18.53 1.12 -18.70
C GLY A 267 -18.43 0.59 -20.14
N VAL A 268 -18.71 -0.69 -20.41
CA VAL A 268 -18.76 -1.25 -21.77
C VAL A 268 -20.14 -1.03 -22.40
N ASN A 269 -20.25 -0.07 -23.33
CA ASN A 269 -21.50 0.26 -24.02
C ASN A 269 -22.05 -0.90 -24.88
N GLU A 270 -23.37 -1.12 -24.83
CA GLU A 270 -24.09 -2.26 -25.44
C GLU A 270 -23.76 -2.56 -26.91
N GLY A 271 -23.50 -1.54 -27.73
CA GLY A 271 -23.29 -1.69 -29.19
C GLY A 271 -21.95 -2.31 -29.62
N GLU A 272 -20.90 -2.23 -28.80
CA GLU A 272 -19.58 -2.85 -29.06
C GLU A 272 -19.25 -3.99 -28.07
N SER A 273 -20.17 -4.29 -27.15
CA SER A 273 -19.90 -5.03 -25.91
C SER A 273 -19.82 -6.55 -26.08
N LEU A 274 -20.70 -7.15 -26.89
CA LEU A 274 -20.91 -8.60 -26.84
C LEU A 274 -19.68 -9.42 -27.26
N ASP A 275 -19.02 -9.06 -28.36
CA ASP A 275 -17.85 -9.80 -28.82
C ASP A 275 -16.64 -9.61 -27.89
N LEU A 276 -16.45 -8.41 -27.36
CA LEU A 276 -15.40 -8.13 -26.38
C LEU A 276 -15.65 -8.91 -25.09
N MET A 277 -16.87 -8.88 -24.57
CA MET A 277 -17.25 -9.62 -23.36
C MET A 277 -17.12 -11.13 -23.57
N ARG A 278 -17.51 -11.66 -24.74
CA ARG A 278 -17.28 -13.06 -25.08
C ARG A 278 -15.79 -13.40 -25.07
N THR A 279 -14.96 -12.55 -25.66
CA THR A 279 -13.50 -12.74 -25.70
C THR A 279 -12.87 -12.64 -24.30
N LEU A 280 -13.35 -11.73 -23.46
CA LEU A 280 -12.93 -11.59 -22.07
C LEU A 280 -13.28 -12.82 -21.24
N VAL A 281 -14.55 -13.26 -21.29
CA VAL A 281 -15.02 -14.46 -20.60
C VAL A 281 -14.21 -15.67 -21.05
N GLN A 282 -14.00 -15.84 -22.35
CA GLN A 282 -13.18 -16.92 -22.88
C GLN A 282 -11.75 -16.87 -22.32
N ALA A 283 -11.10 -15.70 -22.35
CA ALA A 283 -9.75 -15.55 -21.83
C ALA A 283 -9.67 -15.89 -20.34
N ILE A 284 -10.69 -15.53 -19.54
CA ILE A 284 -10.79 -15.86 -18.11
C ILE A 284 -10.98 -17.36 -17.90
N CYS A 285 -11.86 -18.01 -18.67
CA CYS A 285 -12.07 -19.47 -18.59
C CYS A 285 -10.81 -20.27 -18.93
N GLU A 286 -9.91 -19.71 -19.75
CA GLU A 286 -8.63 -20.31 -20.12
C GLU A 286 -7.51 -20.11 -19.07
N MET A 287 -7.81 -19.52 -17.89
CA MET A 287 -6.86 -19.26 -16.81
C MET A 287 -6.87 -20.37 -15.74
N PRO A 288 -5.99 -21.41 -15.84
CA PRO A 288 -5.98 -22.52 -14.90
C PRO A 288 -5.54 -22.14 -13.48
N SER A 289 -4.88 -21.00 -13.32
CA SER A 289 -4.39 -20.52 -12.02
C SER A 289 -5.38 -19.62 -11.29
N LEU A 290 -6.52 -19.28 -11.91
CA LEU A 290 -7.48 -18.34 -11.34
C LEU A 290 -8.32 -19.02 -10.26
N GLU A 291 -8.19 -18.53 -9.04
CA GLU A 291 -8.85 -19.04 -7.83
C GLU A 291 -10.04 -18.19 -7.41
N GLU A 292 -9.97 -16.88 -7.65
CA GLU A 292 -11.02 -15.94 -7.28
C GLU A 292 -11.32 -14.99 -8.45
N LEU A 293 -12.60 -14.91 -8.80
CA LEU A 293 -13.13 -13.97 -9.78
C LEU A 293 -14.28 -13.19 -9.13
N LYS A 294 -14.23 -11.85 -9.17
CA LYS A 294 -15.44 -11.03 -8.94
C LYS A 294 -15.62 -10.02 -10.07
N ALA A 295 -16.82 -10.00 -10.60
CA ALA A 295 -17.30 -8.96 -11.50
C ALA A 295 -18.26 -8.05 -10.72
N TYR A 296 -18.10 -6.74 -10.86
CA TYR A 296 -19.00 -5.72 -10.31
C TYR A 296 -19.87 -5.11 -11.41
#